data_AF-A0A959Y5F6-F1
#
_entry.id   AF-A0A959Y5F6-F1
#
_cell.length_a   1.000
_cell.length_b   1.000
_cell.length_c   1.000
_cell.angle_alpha   90.00
_cell.angle_beta   90.00
_cell.angle_gamma   90.00
#
_symmetry.space_group_name_H-M   'P 1'
#
loop_
_entity.id
_entity.type
_entity.pdbx_description
1 polymer ?
#
loop_
_entity_poly.entity_id
_entity_poly.type
_entity_poly.pdbx_seq_one_letter_code
_entity_poly.pdbx_strand_id
1 'polypeptide(L)'
;MEPILHRRVLLGVTGSIAAYKTAWLVRDLVKAGAEVQVVMTPAAHDFVTPLTLATLSNRPVLTDLFLRDGSGSWNDHVSLGRWADVLVVAP
;
A
#
# COMPACT_ATOMS: atom_id res chain seq x y z
N MET A 1 5.43 7.40 22.14
CA MET A 1 5.51 7.02 20.71
C MET A 1 5.41 8.31 19.92
N GLU A 2 6.30 8.55 18.97
CA GLU A 2 6.10 9.68 18.06
C GLU A 2 4.78 9.51 17.28
N PRO A 3 4.01 10.58 17.07
CA PRO A 3 2.79 10.50 16.27
C PRO A 3 3.14 10.18 14.81
N ILE A 4 2.51 9.15 14.23
CA ILE A 4 2.54 8.87 12.78
C ILE A 4 1.57 9.76 11.98
N LEU A 5 1.09 10.83 12.62
CA LEU A 5 0.19 11.82 12.03
C LEU A 5 0.85 12.48 10.81
N HIS A 6 0.14 12.47 9.68
CA HIS A 6 0.59 12.95 8.37
C HIS A 6 1.83 12.23 7.78
N ARG A 7 2.23 11.08 8.32
CA ARG A 7 3.31 10.28 7.70
C ARG A 7 2.79 9.54 6.49
N ARG A 8 3.62 9.48 5.45
CA ARG A 8 3.37 8.74 4.21
C ARG A 8 3.91 7.32 4.35
N VAL A 9 3.00 6.37 4.54
CA VAL A 9 3.31 4.96 4.71
C VAL A 9 3.12 4.25 3.38
N LEU A 10 4.19 3.65 2.86
CA LEU A 10 4.10 2.70 1.76
C LEU A 10 3.95 1.29 2.37
N LEU A 11 2.82 0.64 2.13
CA LEU A 11 2.53 -0.70 2.64
C LEU A 11 2.61 -1.72 1.50
N GLY A 12 3.63 -2.58 1.55
CA GLY A 12 3.75 -3.76 0.70
C GLY A 12 3.03 -4.97 1.29
N VAL A 13 2.19 -5.64 0.50
CA VAL A 13 1.47 -6.85 0.90
C VAL A 13 1.84 -8.02 -0.03
N THR A 14 2.23 -9.14 0.57
CA THR A 14 2.74 -10.34 -0.10
C THR A 14 1.81 -11.56 0.07
N GLY A 15 2.14 -12.66 -0.62
CA GLY A 15 1.37 -13.89 -0.66
C GLY A 15 1.47 -14.72 0.62
N SER A 16 0.76 -14.29 1.66
CA SER A 16 0.66 -15.01 2.94
C SER A 16 -0.78 -15.08 3.41
N ILE A 17 -1.15 -16.16 4.11
CA ILE A 17 -2.47 -16.29 4.76
C ILE A 17 -2.75 -15.13 5.72
N ALA A 18 -1.72 -14.46 6.26
CA ALA A 18 -1.92 -13.31 7.12
C ALA A 18 -2.33 -12.03 6.36
N ALA A 19 -2.34 -12.03 5.02
CA ALA A 19 -2.57 -10.81 4.23
C ALA A 19 -3.95 -10.21 4.45
N TYR A 20 -4.97 -11.01 4.79
CA TYR A 20 -6.28 -10.47 5.17
C TYR A 20 -6.23 -9.54 6.39
N LYS A 21 -5.23 -9.70 7.28
CA LYS A 21 -5.06 -8.84 8.46
C LYS A 21 -4.61 -7.43 8.10
N THR A 22 -4.06 -7.22 6.90
CA THR A 22 -3.62 -5.91 6.44
C THR A 22 -4.77 -4.91 6.32
N ALA A 23 -6.01 -5.38 6.12
CA ALA A 23 -7.18 -4.51 6.17
C ALA A 23 -7.29 -3.77 7.51
N TRP A 24 -7.01 -4.44 8.63
CA TRP A 24 -6.99 -3.83 9.96
C TRP A 24 -5.82 -2.86 10.10
N LEU A 25 -4.62 -3.28 9.65
CA LEU A 25 -3.42 -2.43 9.67
C LEU A 25 -3.64 -1.12 8.91
N VAL A 26 -4.16 -1.17 7.68
CA VAL A 26 -4.47 0.03 6.87
C VAL A 26 -5.45 0.91 7.62
N ARG A 27 -6.54 0.33 8.14
CA ARG A 27 -7.56 1.09 8.88
C ARG A 27 -6.97 1.80 10.10
N ASP A 28 -6.11 1.14 10.86
CA ASP A 28 -5.53 1.70 12.08
C ASP A 28 -4.48 2.78 11.77
N LEU A 29 -3.68 2.60 10.71
CA LEU A 29 -2.76 3.63 10.21
C LEU A 29 -3.50 4.89 9.74
N VAL A 30 -4.57 4.73 8.95
CA VAL A 30 -5.39 5.85 8.48
C VAL A 30 -6.08 6.55 9.65
N LYS A 31 -6.62 5.81 10.63
CA LYS A 31 -7.18 6.39 11.86
C LYS A 31 -6.15 7.18 12.68
N ALA A 32 -4.90 6.74 12.67
CA ALA A 32 -3.78 7.45 13.30
C ALA A 32 -3.32 8.68 12.48
N GLY A 33 -3.95 8.95 11.33
CA GLY A 33 -3.73 10.11 10.49
C GLY A 33 -2.60 9.95 9.48
N ALA A 34 -2.15 8.72 9.20
CA ALA A 34 -1.18 8.45 8.15
C ALA A 34 -1.82 8.42 6.76
N GLU A 35 -1.07 8.84 5.75
CA GLU A 35 -1.40 8.60 4.34
C GLU A 35 -0.85 7.23 3.93
N VAL A 36 -1.70 6.29 3.52
CA VAL A 36 -1.28 4.90 3.26
C VAL A 36 -1.36 4.59 1.77
N GLN A 37 -0.23 4.41 1.09
CA GLN A 37 -0.18 3.88 -0.28
C GLN A 37 0.09 2.38 -0.22
N VAL A 38 -0.78 1.57 -0.81
CA VAL A 38 -0.62 0.10 -0.80
C VAL A 38 -0.04 -0.37 -2.14
N VAL A 39 0.91 -1.30 -2.06
CA VAL A 39 1.41 -2.09 -3.19
C VAL A 39 1.24 -3.57 -2.88
N MET A 40 0.80 -4.37 -3.86
CA MET A 40 0.50 -5.79 -3.66
C MET A 40 1.24 -6.65 -4.67
N THR A 41 1.74 -7.79 -4.21
CA THR A 41 2.19 -8.87 -5.13
C THR A 41 1.00 -9.59 -5.74
N PRO A 42 1.13 -10.20 -6.94
CA PRO A 42 0.07 -11.02 -7.51
C PRO A 42 -0.43 -12.13 -6.57
N ALA A 43 0.47 -12.77 -5.82
CA ALA A 43 0.12 -13.83 -4.87
C ALA A 43 -0.69 -13.34 -3.65
N ALA A 44 -0.68 -12.05 -3.34
CA ALA A 44 -1.49 -11.50 -2.25
C ALA A 44 -2.99 -11.46 -2.60
N HIS A 45 -3.33 -11.47 -3.89
CA HIS A 45 -4.71 -11.35 -4.36
C HIS A 45 -5.59 -12.53 -3.92
N ASP A 46 -4.98 -13.70 -3.70
CA ASP A 46 -5.67 -14.90 -3.23
C ASP A 46 -6.17 -14.78 -1.77
N PHE A 47 -5.61 -13.84 -1.00
CA PHE A 47 -5.87 -13.70 0.43
C PHE A 47 -6.59 -12.39 0.80
N VAL A 48 -6.41 -11.33 0.01
CA VAL A 48 -7.09 -10.04 0.21
C VAL A 48 -7.25 -9.34 -1.14
N THR A 49 -8.39 -8.69 -1.37
CA THR A 49 -8.65 -8.03 -2.66
C THR A 49 -8.07 -6.62 -2.69
N PRO A 50 -7.55 -6.15 -3.84
CA PRO A 50 -7.15 -4.75 -4.02
C PRO A 50 -8.28 -3.76 -3.72
N LEU A 51 -9.53 -4.10 -4.03
CA LEU A 51 -10.69 -3.24 -3.74
C LEU A 51 -10.81 -2.96 -2.23
N THR A 52 -10.68 -3.98 -1.39
CA THR A 52 -10.75 -3.83 0.07
C THR A 52 -9.70 -2.84 0.57
N LEU A 53 -8.44 -3.00 0.16
CA LEU A 53 -7.36 -2.15 0.62
C LEU A 53 -7.44 -0.74 0.01
N ALA A 54 -7.93 -0.60 -1.22
CA ALA A 54 -8.17 0.69 -1.85
C ALA A 54 -9.22 1.52 -1.10
N THR A 55 -10.35 0.88 -0.74
CA THR A 55 -11.40 1.53 0.04
C THR A 55 -10.90 1.98 1.42
N LEU A 56 -10.11 1.14 2.10
CA LEU A 56 -9.63 1.45 3.45
C LEU A 56 -8.50 2.49 3.47
N SER A 57 -7.65 2.50 2.45
CA SER A 57 -6.56 3.49 2.31
C SER A 57 -7.00 4.80 1.67
N ASN A 58 -8.20 4.82 1.07
CA ASN A 58 -8.71 5.91 0.24
C ASN A 58 -7.75 6.27 -0.92
N ARG A 59 -7.04 5.27 -1.46
CA ARG A 59 -6.04 5.41 -2.52
C ARG A 59 -6.06 4.17 -3.44
N PRO A 60 -5.65 4.27 -4.70
CA PRO A 60 -5.53 3.09 -5.56
C PRO A 60 -4.47 2.13 -4.99
N VAL A 61 -4.72 0.84 -5.11
CA VAL A 61 -3.71 -0.20 -4.83
C VAL A 61 -2.92 -0.45 -6.10
N LEU A 62 -1.58 -0.45 -5.99
CA LEU A 62 -0.70 -0.72 -7.12
C LEU A 62 -0.30 -2.19 -7.12
N THR A 63 -0.55 -2.89 -8.22
CA THR A 63 -0.29 -4.34 -8.34
C THR A 63 0.80 -4.66 -9.35
N ASP A 64 1.18 -3.69 -10.19
CA ASP A 64 2.28 -3.77 -11.13
C ASP A 64 3.05 -2.45 -11.15
N LEU A 65 4.32 -2.53 -10.74
CA LEU A 65 5.23 -1.39 -10.56
C LEU A 65 6.02 -1.06 -11.83
N PHE A 66 5.74 -1.74 -12.95
CA PHE A 66 6.44 -1.56 -14.22
C PHE A 66 5.51 -1.22 -15.39
N LEU A 67 4.22 -0.99 -15.11
CA LEU A 67 3.24 -0.61 -16.15
C LEU A 67 3.67 0.68 -16.85
N ARG A 68 4.08 0.53 -18.12
CA ARG A 68 4.13 1.58 -19.13
C ARG A 68 2.74 1.65 -19.78
N ASP A 69 1.85 2.46 -19.24
CA ASP A 69 0.49 2.66 -19.79
C ASP A 69 0.45 3.60 -21.02
N GLY A 70 1.59 3.85 -21.67
CA GLY A 70 1.68 4.74 -22.83
C GLY A 70 1.44 6.22 -22.54
N SER A 71 1.04 6.58 -21.31
CA SER A 71 0.77 7.97 -20.90
C SER A 71 2.04 8.76 -20.53
N GLY A 72 3.20 8.10 -20.51
CA GLY A 72 4.43 8.68 -19.98
C GLY A 72 4.48 8.75 -18.45
N SER A 73 3.40 8.35 -17.76
CA SER A 73 3.39 8.12 -16.33
C SER A 73 4.25 6.90 -16.03
N TRP A 74 5.49 7.15 -15.63
CA TRP A 74 6.33 6.12 -15.05
C TRP A 74 5.68 5.76 -13.71
N ASN A 75 5.02 4.59 -13.61
CA ASN A 75 4.61 4.02 -12.33
C ASN A 75 5.87 3.68 -11.55
N ASP A 76 6.47 4.70 -10.98
CA ASP A 76 7.87 4.69 -10.63
C ASP A 76 8.02 4.26 -9.18
N HIS A 77 8.51 3.04 -8.97
CA HIS A 77 8.94 2.56 -7.67
C HIS A 77 9.95 3.53 -6.99
N VAL A 78 10.72 4.31 -7.76
CA VAL A 78 11.56 5.41 -7.26
C VAL A 78 10.71 6.59 -6.77
N SER A 79 9.66 7.01 -7.49
CA SER A 79 8.73 8.05 -7.02
C SER A 79 8.00 7.64 -5.75
N LEU A 80 7.57 6.38 -5.65
CA LEU A 80 6.97 5.80 -4.44
C LEU A 80 7.98 5.79 -3.30
N GLY A 81 9.22 5.38 -3.57
CA GLY A 81 10.31 5.41 -2.60
C GLY A 81 10.66 6.82 -2.11
N ARG A 82 10.56 7.83 -2.99
CA ARG A 82 10.74 9.26 -2.62
C ARG A 82 9.54 9.85 -1.89
N TRP A 83 8.34 9.34 -2.15
CA TRP A 83 7.11 9.81 -1.50
C TRP A 83 6.99 9.28 -0.07
N ALA A 84 7.43 8.05 0.19
CA ALA A 84 7.25 7.38 1.46
C ALA A 84 8.21 7.89 2.55
N ASP A 85 7.68 8.18 3.74
CA ASP A 85 8.49 8.40 4.94
C ASP A 85 8.92 7.06 5.57
N VAL A 86 8.12 6.02 5.34
CA VAL A 86 8.38 4.66 5.81
C VAL A 86 7.80 3.62 4.85
N LEU A 87 8.55 2.54 4.64
CA LEU A 87 8.11 1.34 3.95
C LEU A 87 7.87 0.24 4.98
N VAL A 88 6.68 -0.34 4.95
CA VAL A 88 6.31 -1.52 5.73
C VAL A 88 5.97 -2.64 4.76
N VAL A 89 6.55 -3.82 4.94
CA VAL A 89 6.11 -5.04 4.26
C VAL A 89 5.42 -5.92 5.29
N ALA A 90 4.12 -6.14 5.13
CA ALA A 90 3.34 -6.90 6.08
C ALA A 90 2.08 -7.47 5.43
N PRO A 91 1.85 -8.79 5.54
CA PRO A 91 2.89 -9.83 5.55
C PRO A 91 3.60 -9.92 4.20
#